data_AF-A0A7C2T4D0-F1
#
_entry.id   AF-A0A7C2T4D0-F1
#
_cell.length_a   1.000
_cell.length_b   1.000
_cell.length_c   1.000
_cell.angle_alpha   90.00
_cell.angle_beta   90.00
_cell.angle_gamma   90.00
#
_symmetry.space_group_name_H-M   'P 1'
#
loop_
_entity.id
_entity.type
_entity.pdbx_description
1 polymer ?
#
loop_
_entity_poly.entity_id
_entity_poly.type
_entity_poly.pdbx_seq_one_letter_code
_entity_poly.pdbx_strand_id
1 'polypeptide(L)' 'MIRNAMIALAAAAGLAACATSTPYGPATGKSPYGFSDQRIEENRYRVVFRGNSSTTREAVETYLLYRAAELTVE' A
#
# COMPACT_ATOMS: atom_id res chain seq x y z
N MET A 1 18.52 35.25 -6.79
CA MET A 1 17.17 35.01 -6.25
C MET A 1 16.52 33.75 -6.83
N ILE A 2 16.47 33.58 -8.16
CA ILE A 2 15.86 32.40 -8.83
C ILE A 2 16.50 31.05 -8.43
N ARG A 3 17.82 31.02 -8.23
CA ARG A 3 18.55 29.80 -7.83
C ARG A 3 18.13 29.27 -6.44
N ASN A 4 17.93 30.16 -5.48
CA ASN A 4 17.45 29.79 -4.14
C ASN A 4 15.98 29.36 -4.17
N ALA A 5 15.17 29.97 -5.03
CA ALA A 5 13.78 29.58 -5.25
C ALA A 5 13.67 28.17 -5.88
N MET A 6 14.56 27.82 -6.82
CA MET A 6 14.62 26.48 -7.43
C MET A 6 15.03 25.40 -6.41
N ILE A 7 15.99 25.69 -5.52
CA ILE A 7 16.39 24.77 -4.45
C ILE A 7 15.26 24.57 -3.44
N ALA A 8 14.55 25.65 -3.07
CA ALA A 8 13.41 25.57 -2.17
C ALA A 8 12.25 24.75 -2.78
N LEU A 9 11.97 24.92 -4.08
CA LEU A 9 10.94 24.16 -4.78
C LEU A 9 11.27 22.67 -4.89
N ALA A 10 12.53 22.32 -5.17
CA ALA A 10 12.99 20.93 -5.21
C ALA A 10 12.92 20.25 -3.84
N ALA A 11 13.28 20.97 -2.77
CA ALA A 11 13.17 20.48 -1.40
C ALA A 11 11.70 20.25 -1.00
N ALA A 12 10.80 21.19 -1.33
CA ALA A 12 9.37 21.06 -1.08
C ALA A 12 8.74 19.86 -1.81
N ALA A 13 9.14 19.61 -3.06
CA ALA A 13 8.68 18.44 -3.82
C ALA A 13 9.15 17.11 -3.21
N GLY A 14 10.36 17.05 -2.64
CA GLY A 14 10.88 15.86 -1.98
C GLY A 14 10.11 15.47 -0.70
N LEU A 15 9.57 16.45 0.04
CA LEU A 15 8.79 16.22 1.26
C LEU A 15 7.43 15.57 1.00
N ALA A 16 6.83 15.79 -0.18
CA ALA A 16 5.55 15.19 -0.56
C ALA A 16 5.66 13.67 -0.84
N ALA A 17 6.85 13.16 -1.15
CA ALA A 17 7.06 11.75 -1.48
C ALA A 17 6.91 10.80 -0.26
N CYS A 18 7.09 11.31 0.96
CA CYS A 18 7.07 10.48 2.17
C CYS A 18 5.66 10.12 2.68
N ALA A 19 4.60 10.73 2.14
CA ALA A 19 3.22 10.56 2.60
C ALA A 19 2.34 9.78 1.61
N THR A 20 2.92 8.80 0.91
CA THR A 20 2.18 8.01 -0.08
C THR A 20 1.41 6.87 0.59
N SER A 21 0.12 6.73 0.28
CA SER A 21 -0.69 5.58 0.72
C SER A 21 -0.10 4.26 0.22
N THR A 22 -0.32 3.17 0.95
CA THR A 22 0.11 1.83 0.55
C THR A 22 -0.52 1.44 -0.79
N PRO A 23 0.28 1.17 -1.83
CA PRO A 23 -0.24 0.69 -3.11
C PRO A 23 -0.74 -0.75 -2.98
N TYR A 24 -1.65 -1.16 -3.88
CA TYR A 24 -2.05 -2.56 -3.97
C TYR A 24 -0.90 -3.41 -4.48
N GLY A 25 -0.53 -4.45 -3.72
CA GLY A 25 0.57 -5.35 -4.05
C GLY A 25 0.91 -6.25 -2.86
N PRO A 26 1.71 -7.30 -3.08
CA PRO A 26 2.08 -8.24 -2.00
C PRO A 26 2.94 -7.53 -0.95
N ALA A 27 2.71 -7.83 0.31
CA ALA A 27 3.64 -7.52 1.38
C ALA A 27 4.92 -8.33 1.15
N THR A 28 6.07 -7.65 1.12
CA THR A 28 7.37 -8.28 0.85
C THR A 28 8.27 -8.19 2.09
N GLY A 29 9.35 -8.96 2.13
CA GLY A 29 10.34 -8.84 3.22
C GLY A 29 10.94 -7.44 3.39
N LYS A 30 10.83 -6.57 2.37
CA LYS A 30 11.31 -5.17 2.39
C LYS A 30 10.24 -4.18 2.87
N SER A 31 8.96 -4.53 2.78
CA SER A 31 7.84 -3.68 3.19
C SER A 31 6.74 -4.54 3.81
N PRO A 32 6.39 -4.35 5.09
CA PRO A 32 5.32 -5.10 5.74
C PRO A 32 3.91 -4.70 5.25
N TYR A 33 3.81 -3.66 4.42
CA TYR A 33 2.57 -3.14 3.86
C TYR A 33 2.22 -3.81 2.53
N GLY A 34 0.93 -4.00 2.29
CA GLY A 34 0.39 -4.74 1.16
C GLY A 34 -0.48 -5.93 1.59
N PHE A 35 -0.84 -6.79 0.63
CA PHE A 35 -1.60 -8.01 0.89
C PHE A 35 -0.70 -9.19 1.26
N SER A 36 -1.22 -10.10 2.06
CA SER A 36 -0.68 -11.44 2.24
C SER A 36 -1.84 -12.40 2.40
N ASP A 37 -1.74 -13.57 1.79
CA ASP A 37 -2.72 -14.64 1.98
C ASP A 37 -2.03 -15.94 2.38
N GLN A 38 -2.77 -16.78 3.10
CA GLN A 38 -2.35 -18.09 3.51
C GLN A 38 -3.50 -19.07 3.26
N ARG A 39 -3.25 -20.08 2.42
CA ARG A 39 -4.19 -21.20 2.26
C ARG A 39 -4.25 -22.01 3.55
N ILE A 40 -5.46 -22.17 4.09
CA ILE A 40 -5.73 -22.99 5.26
C ILE A 40 -6.07 -24.41 4.80
N GLU A 41 -7.00 -24.51 3.86
CA GLU A 41 -7.48 -25.74 3.23
C GLU A 41 -7.94 -25.42 1.80
N GLU A 42 -8.43 -26.42 1.07
CA GLU A 42 -8.98 -26.21 -0.27
C GLU A 42 -10.12 -25.19 -0.24
N ASN A 43 -10.07 -24.18 -1.12
CA ASN A 43 -11.05 -23.09 -1.19
C ASN A 43 -11.19 -22.26 0.10
N ARG A 44 -10.20 -22.27 1.00
CA ARG A 44 -10.23 -21.45 2.22
C ARG A 44 -8.90 -20.78 2.51
N TYR A 45 -8.96 -19.45 2.55
CA TYR A 45 -7.79 -18.60 2.68
C TYR A 45 -7.98 -17.62 3.83
N ARG A 46 -6.90 -17.36 4.56
CA ARG A 46 -6.78 -16.17 5.41
C ARG A 46 -6.16 -15.07 4.57
N VAL A 47 -6.87 -13.96 4.42
CA VAL A 47 -6.39 -12.77 3.71
C VAL A 47 -6.14 -11.66 4.71
N VAL A 48 -5.03 -10.94 4.55
CA VAL A 48 -4.67 -9.77 5.33
C VAL A 48 -4.20 -8.67 4.38
N PHE A 49 -4.66 -7.44 4.60
CA PHE A 49 -4.09 -6.25 3.97
C PHE A 49 -3.59 -5.29 5.05
N ARG A 50 -2.33 -4.85 4.95
CA ARG A 50 -1.74 -3.87 5.88
C ARG A 50 -1.49 -2.55 5.16
N GLY A 51 -2.18 -1.50 5.58
CA GLY A 51 -1.90 -0.12 5.19
C GLY A 51 -0.90 0.57 6.14
N ASN A 52 -0.22 1.60 5.64
CA ASN A 52 0.57 2.52 6.45
C ASN A 52 -0.29 3.64 7.05
N SER A 53 0.32 4.56 7.82
CA SER A 53 -0.38 5.68 8.47
C SER A 53 -1.03 6.69 7.50
N SER A 54 -0.64 6.68 6.22
CA SER A 54 -1.23 7.52 5.17
C SER A 54 -2.34 6.79 4.38
N THR A 55 -2.60 5.52 4.67
CA THR A 55 -3.63 4.73 4.02
C THR A 55 -4.91 4.80 4.83
N THR A 56 -6.01 5.22 4.20
CA THR A 56 -7.30 5.29 4.88
C THR A 56 -7.82 3.89 5.20
N ARG A 57 -8.68 3.80 6.21
CA ARG A 57 -9.30 2.54 6.60
C ARG A 57 -10.15 1.96 5.46
N GLU A 58 -10.88 2.82 4.76
CA GLU A 58 -11.72 2.45 3.63
C GLU A 58 -10.89 1.82 2.51
N ALA A 59 -9.70 2.35 2.23
CA ALA A 59 -8.80 1.77 1.24
C ALA A 59 -8.25 0.39 1.68
N VAL A 60 -7.92 0.24 2.97
CA VAL A 60 -7.50 -1.06 3.53
C VAL A 60 -8.59 -2.10 3.41
N GLU A 61 -9.83 -1.76 3.78
CA GLU A 61 -10.98 -2.68 3.70
C GLU A 61 -11.30 -3.02 2.23
N THR A 62 -11.23 -2.03 1.34
CA THR A 62 -11.42 -2.23 -0.11
C THR A 62 -10.38 -3.21 -0.67
N TYR A 63 -9.10 -2.99 -0.39
CA TYR A 63 -8.05 -3.89 -0.90
C TYR A 63 -8.06 -5.27 -0.25
N LEU A 64 -8.49 -5.39 1.00
CA LEU A 64 -8.73 -6.68 1.66
C LEU A 64 -9.78 -7.49 0.90
N LEU A 65 -10.94 -6.88 0.61
CA LEU A 65 -12.02 -7.51 -0.14
C LEU A 65 -11.62 -7.82 -1.58
N TYR A 66 -10.88 -6.91 -2.21
CA TYR A 66 -10.38 -7.09 -3.56
C TYR A 66 -9.45 -8.29 -3.67
N ARG A 67 -8.47 -8.46 -2.76
CA ARG A 67 -7.60 -9.65 -2.75
C ARG A 67 -8.39 -10.94 -2.50
N ALA A 68 -9.41 -10.89 -1.63
CA ALA A 68 -10.27 -12.03 -1.39
C ALA A 68 -11.07 -12.43 -2.64
N ALA A 69 -11.49 -11.48 -3.47
CA ALA A 69 -12.14 -11.74 -4.74
C ALA A 69 -11.18 -12.28 -5.80
N GLU A 70 -9.94 -11.79 -5.88
CA GLU A 70 -8.93 -12.33 -6.81
C GLU A 70 -8.66 -13.82 -6.56
N LEU A 71 -8.56 -14.23 -5.29
CA LEU A 71 -8.36 -15.63 -4.92
C LEU A 71 -9.49 -16.58 -5.35
N THR A 72 -10.66 -16.08 -5.77
CA THR A 72 -11.75 -16.95 -6.27
C THR A 72 -11.62 -17.28 -7.75
N VAL A 73 -10.74 -16.59 -8.47
CA VAL A 73 -10.52 -16.76 -9.92
C VAL A 73 -9.11 -17.23 -10.27
N GLU A 74 -8.17 -17.23 -9.30
CA GLU A 74 -6.85 -17.87 -9.39
C GLU A 74 -6.97 -19.41 -9.41
#